data_AF-A0A820NF86-F1
#
_entry.id   AF-A0A820NF86-F1
#
_cell.length_a   1.000
_cell.length_b   1.000
_cell.length_c   1.000
_cell.angle_alpha   90.00
_cell.angle_beta   90.00
_cell.angle_gamma   90.00
#
_symmetry.space_group_name_H-M   'P 1'
#
loop_
_entity.id
_entity.type
_entity.pdbx_description
1 polymer ?
#
loop_
_entity_poly.entity_id
_entity_poly.type
_entity_poly.pdbx_seq_one_letter_code
_entity_poly.pdbx_strand_id
1 'polypeptide(L)'
;CKFFIDIIETIAKQSFKVEANHDEPIFLGKHHPYEGDNAQYRLEVEKNLLSLMKTYQIRFPKPKSLSNDQALIIPLIQMGMFNINNDRDFNIHLYSNLPIESKLYLATSYFNMTKEYENEIIDNKRKDTEISLLTASPQANGFYGSRGISRFVPIGYSENEREFIDRAEKKCSNDKQIQMFEYFRSQWTYHAKGL
;
A
#
# COMPACT_ATOMS: atom_id res chain seq x y z
N CYS A 1 18.78 -2.51 9.43
CA CYS A 1 18.27 -1.20 8.99
C CYS A 1 17.46 -0.59 10.14
N LYS A 2 17.79 0.62 10.62
CA LYS A 2 17.08 1.28 11.75
C LYS A 2 15.86 2.12 11.32
N PHE A 3 15.62 2.27 10.02
CA PHE A 3 14.59 3.17 9.48
C PHE A 3 13.22 3.00 10.15
N PHE A 4 12.68 1.78 10.16
CA PHE A 4 11.38 1.52 10.75
C PHE A 4 11.36 1.65 12.28
N ILE A 5 12.48 1.37 12.95
CA ILE A 5 12.61 1.58 14.40
C ILE A 5 12.51 3.09 14.69
N ASP A 6 13.27 3.91 13.97
CA ASP A 6 13.27 5.36 14.17
C ASP A 6 11.89 5.97 13.83
N ILE A 7 11.16 5.42 12.86
CA ILE A 7 9.76 5.80 12.56
C ILE A 7 8.87 5.50 13.77
N ILE A 8 8.93 4.27 14.29
CA ILE A 8 8.14 3.85 15.46
C ILE A 8 8.47 4.73 16.66
N GLU A 9 9.74 4.95 16.96
CA GLU A 9 10.18 5.82 18.07
C GLU A 9 9.74 7.27 17.88
N THR A 10 9.70 7.77 16.64
CA THR A 10 9.23 9.12 16.33
C THR A 10 7.74 9.28 16.57
N ILE A 11 6.93 8.29 16.18
CA ILE A 11 5.47 8.29 16.39
C ILE A 11 5.13 8.05 17.86
N ALA A 12 5.89 7.17 18.54
CA ALA A 12 5.67 6.83 19.94
C ALA A 12 5.77 8.05 20.87
N LYS A 13 6.60 9.04 20.54
CA LYS A 13 6.71 10.32 21.28
C LYS A 13 5.41 11.13 21.29
N GLN A 14 4.49 10.85 20.37
CA GLN A 14 3.20 11.52 20.22
C GLN A 14 2.05 10.50 20.27
N SER A 15 2.22 9.46 21.08
CA SER A 15 1.25 8.37 21.25
C SER A 15 0.84 8.21 22.71
N PHE A 16 -0.07 7.27 22.96
CA PHE A 16 -0.45 6.87 24.30
C PHE A 16 0.51 5.79 24.82
N LYS A 17 0.87 5.89 26.10
CA LYS A 17 1.63 4.91 26.84
C LYS A 17 0.71 4.24 27.86
N VAL A 18 0.67 2.92 27.83
CA VAL A 18 -0.02 2.12 28.86
C VAL A 18 1.03 1.71 29.89
N GLU A 19 0.72 1.92 31.17
CA GLU A 19 1.57 1.53 32.30
C GLU A 19 0.78 0.61 33.22
N ALA A 20 1.44 -0.43 33.77
CA ALA A 20 0.77 -1.47 34.55
C ALA A 20 0.07 -0.96 35.83
N ASN A 21 0.45 0.22 36.31
CA ASN A 21 -0.08 0.82 37.55
C ASN A 21 -1.06 1.97 37.29
N HIS A 22 -1.46 2.19 36.05
CA HIS A 22 -2.40 3.24 35.66
C HIS A 22 -3.63 2.62 34.99
N ASP A 23 -4.82 2.99 35.46
CA ASP A 23 -6.09 2.53 34.87
C ASP A 23 -6.37 3.16 33.49
N GLU A 24 -5.73 4.29 33.19
CA GLU A 24 -5.90 5.03 31.93
C GLU A 24 -4.58 5.24 31.17
N PRO A 25 -4.57 5.18 29.83
CA PRO A 25 -3.38 5.47 29.03
C PRO A 25 -2.93 6.93 29.14
N ILE A 26 -1.62 7.15 29.27
CA ILE A 26 -1.02 8.49 29.37
C ILE A 26 -0.62 8.96 27.97
N PHE A 27 -1.13 10.11 27.52
CA PHE A 27 -0.70 10.71 26.26
C PHE A 27 0.65 11.42 26.41
N LEU A 28 1.59 11.14 25.51
CA LEU A 28 2.97 11.65 25.58
C LEU A 28 3.22 12.91 24.74
N GLY A 29 2.34 13.23 23.80
CA GLY A 29 2.51 14.34 22.87
C GLY A 29 2.11 15.69 23.47
N LYS A 30 2.54 16.77 22.80
CA LYS A 30 2.16 18.13 23.17
C LYS A 30 0.70 18.47 22.86
N HIS A 31 0.19 17.95 21.75
CA HIS A 31 -1.17 18.20 21.26
C HIS A 31 -1.95 16.89 21.25
N HIS A 32 -2.98 16.77 22.09
CA HIS A 32 -3.79 15.56 22.18
C HIS A 32 -4.66 15.39 20.91
N PRO A 33 -4.73 14.19 20.29
CA PRO A 33 -5.41 14.00 19.00
C PRO A 33 -6.94 14.13 19.08
N TYR A 34 -7.55 13.99 20.26
CA TYR A 34 -9.00 14.07 20.45
C TYR A 34 -9.41 15.28 21.30
N GLU A 35 -8.97 15.32 22.56
CA GLU A 35 -9.21 16.42 23.51
C GLU A 35 -8.43 17.72 23.22
N GLY A 36 -7.41 17.68 22.37
CA GLY A 36 -6.56 18.82 22.05
C GLY A 36 -6.74 19.34 20.63
N ASP A 37 -5.78 20.12 20.16
CA ASP A 37 -5.77 20.59 18.77
C ASP A 37 -5.29 19.46 17.83
N ASN A 38 -6.25 18.77 17.22
CA ASN A 38 -6.00 17.69 16.28
C ASN A 38 -5.22 18.14 15.03
N ALA A 39 -5.37 19.39 14.59
CA ALA A 39 -4.64 19.90 13.44
C ALA A 39 -3.16 20.10 13.80
N GLN A 40 -2.87 20.68 14.96
CA GLN A 40 -1.49 20.82 15.45
C GLN A 40 -0.83 19.46 15.73
N TYR A 41 -1.59 18.49 16.26
CA TYR A 41 -1.12 17.12 16.41
C TYR A 41 -0.64 16.53 15.08
N ARG A 42 -1.46 16.60 14.02
CA ARG A 42 -1.10 16.05 12.70
C ARG A 42 0.10 16.76 12.10
N LEU A 43 0.14 18.09 12.20
CA LEU A 43 1.25 18.91 11.69
C LEU A 43 2.58 18.60 12.40
N GLU A 44 2.54 18.37 13.72
CA GLU A 44 3.74 18.02 14.48
C GLU A 44 4.25 16.63 14.11
N VAL A 45 3.37 15.63 13.97
CA VAL A 45 3.75 14.29 13.50
C VAL A 45 4.31 14.33 12.08
N GLU A 46 3.65 15.02 11.15
CA GLU A 46 4.12 15.22 9.78
C GLU A 46 5.53 15.81 9.76
N LYS A 47 5.75 16.94 10.47
CA LYS A 47 7.04 17.61 10.55
C LYS A 47 8.14 16.69 11.06
N ASN A 48 7.87 15.93 12.12
CA ASN A 48 8.84 15.05 12.74
C ASN A 48 9.23 13.89 11.81
N LEU A 49 8.25 13.29 11.13
CA LEU A 49 8.49 12.22 10.16
C LEU A 49 9.24 12.74 8.91
N LEU A 50 8.85 13.89 8.36
CA LEU A 50 9.57 14.52 7.24
C LEU A 50 11.03 14.83 7.61
N SER A 51 11.28 15.33 8.82
CA SER A 51 12.66 15.57 9.29
C SER A 51 13.45 14.28 9.39
N LEU A 52 12.84 13.19 9.88
CA LEU A 52 13.50 11.89 9.95
C LEU A 52 13.82 11.34 8.56
N MET A 53 12.86 11.42 7.63
CA MET A 53 13.05 10.99 6.25
C MET A 53 14.18 11.76 5.57
N LYS A 54 14.26 13.08 5.77
CA LYS A 54 15.34 13.92 5.24
C LYS A 54 16.71 13.48 5.76
N THR A 55 16.83 13.13 7.05
CA THR A 55 18.06 12.57 7.62
C THR A 55 18.47 11.28 6.91
N TYR A 56 17.53 10.38 6.63
CA TYR A 56 17.81 9.13 5.91
C TYR A 56 18.19 9.36 4.44
N GLN A 57 17.56 10.31 3.76
CA GLN A 57 17.91 10.68 2.39
C GLN A 57 19.33 11.25 2.29
N ILE A 58 19.76 12.05 3.27
CA ILE A 58 21.12 12.59 3.34
C ILE A 58 22.13 11.47 3.65
N ARG A 59 21.79 10.57 4.58
CA ARG A 59 22.66 9.47 4.99
C ARG A 59 22.81 8.40 3.92
N PHE A 60 21.76 8.15 3.15
CA PHE A 60 21.70 7.14 2.09
C PHE A 60 21.29 7.81 0.77
N PRO A 61 22.19 8.58 0.15
CA PRO A 61 21.88 9.27 -1.09
C PRO A 61 21.64 8.28 -2.23
N LYS A 62 20.84 8.70 -3.22
CA LYS A 62 20.57 7.91 -4.42
C LYS A 62 21.90 7.51 -5.10
N PRO A 63 22.11 6.22 -5.41
CA PRO A 63 23.30 5.80 -6.15
C PRO A 63 23.27 6.35 -7.58
N LYS A 64 24.43 6.71 -8.13
CA LYS A 64 24.55 7.19 -9.53
C LYS A 64 24.26 6.09 -10.55
N SER A 65 24.63 4.85 -10.21
CA SER A 65 24.42 3.64 -11.00
C SER A 65 24.27 2.45 -10.06
N LEU A 66 23.61 1.39 -10.54
CA LEU A 66 23.52 0.10 -9.88
C LEU A 66 24.17 -0.95 -10.78
N SER A 67 25.06 -1.77 -10.23
CA SER A 67 25.55 -2.96 -10.93
C SER A 67 24.53 -4.09 -10.87
N ASN A 68 24.66 -5.08 -11.75
CA ASN A 68 23.71 -6.19 -11.86
C ASN A 68 23.65 -7.10 -10.61
N ASP A 69 24.66 -7.05 -9.75
CA ASP A 69 24.75 -7.78 -8.48
C ASP A 69 24.28 -6.96 -7.27
N GLN A 70 23.76 -5.75 -7.49
CA GLN A 70 23.28 -4.86 -6.43
C GLN A 70 21.75 -4.79 -6.39
N ALA A 71 21.20 -4.84 -5.18
CA ALA A 71 19.80 -4.56 -4.91
C ALA A 71 19.67 -3.17 -4.27
N LEU A 72 18.82 -2.32 -4.84
CA LEU A 72 18.44 -1.06 -4.22
C LEU A 72 17.22 -1.29 -3.31
N ILE A 73 17.38 -0.99 -2.02
CA ILE A 73 16.30 -1.07 -1.05
C ILE A 73 15.81 0.35 -0.76
N ILE A 74 14.55 0.63 -1.08
CA ILE A 74 13.90 1.92 -0.80
C ILE A 74 12.74 1.66 0.16
N PRO A 75 12.86 2.01 1.45
CA PRO A 75 11.74 1.90 2.36
C PRO A 75 10.72 3.00 2.06
N LEU A 76 9.46 2.61 1.89
CA LEU A 76 8.33 3.52 1.65
C LEU A 76 7.40 3.50 2.86
N ILE A 77 6.69 4.62 3.06
CA ILE A 77 5.69 4.78 4.11
C ILE A 77 4.44 5.44 3.53
N GLN A 78 3.27 5.05 4.04
CA GLN A 78 1.98 5.66 3.73
C GLN A 78 1.28 5.99 5.05
N MET A 79 1.13 7.28 5.35
CA MET A 79 0.44 7.79 6.54
C MET A 79 -0.37 9.03 6.15
N GLY A 80 -1.42 8.83 5.35
CA GLY A 80 -2.21 9.92 4.76
C GLY A 80 -2.82 10.88 5.80
N MET A 81 -3.11 10.39 7.02
CA MET A 81 -3.57 11.25 8.12
C MET A 81 -2.56 12.33 8.53
N PHE A 82 -1.28 12.11 8.24
CA PHE A 82 -0.16 13.04 8.47
C PHE A 82 0.40 13.57 7.14
N ASN A 83 -0.38 13.51 6.05
CA ASN A 83 0.02 13.99 4.73
C ASN A 83 1.29 13.34 4.15
N ILE A 84 1.58 12.10 4.56
CA ILE A 84 2.71 11.30 4.05
C ILE A 84 2.19 10.28 3.06
N ASN A 85 2.58 10.43 1.79
CA ASN A 85 2.04 9.67 0.66
C ASN A 85 3.11 8.95 -0.19
N ASN A 86 4.26 8.59 0.39
CA ASN A 86 5.40 8.13 -0.41
C ASN A 86 5.15 6.83 -1.16
N ASP A 87 4.45 5.87 -0.54
CA ASP A 87 4.04 4.63 -1.20
C ASP A 87 3.16 4.93 -2.41
N ARG A 88 2.14 5.77 -2.21
CA ARG A 88 1.23 6.21 -3.27
C ARG A 88 1.97 6.86 -4.42
N ASP A 89 2.76 7.87 -4.12
CA ASP A 89 3.45 8.66 -5.15
C ASP A 89 4.48 7.80 -5.91
N PHE A 90 5.13 6.85 -5.21
CA PHE A 90 6.04 5.88 -5.83
C PHE A 90 5.30 4.94 -6.78
N ASN A 91 4.19 4.34 -6.37
CA ASN A 91 3.43 3.40 -7.21
C ASN A 91 2.83 4.09 -8.43
N ILE A 92 2.26 5.30 -8.27
CA ILE A 92 1.80 6.12 -9.40
C ILE A 92 2.94 6.34 -10.39
N HIS A 93 4.09 6.84 -9.91
CA HIS A 93 5.24 7.08 -10.77
C HIS A 93 5.72 5.80 -11.46
N LEU A 94 5.79 4.68 -10.74
CA LEU A 94 6.22 3.41 -11.30
C LEU A 94 5.31 2.96 -12.44
N TYR A 95 3.99 2.91 -12.22
CA TYR A 95 3.04 2.40 -13.20
C TYR A 95 3.04 3.21 -14.51
N SER A 96 3.22 4.53 -14.45
CA SER A 96 3.31 5.36 -15.67
C SER A 96 4.69 5.35 -16.33
N ASN A 97 5.75 4.91 -15.65
CA ASN A 97 7.15 5.05 -16.11
C ASN A 97 7.92 3.72 -16.20
N LEU A 98 7.22 2.59 -16.32
CA LEU A 98 7.87 1.30 -16.57
C LEU A 98 8.71 1.34 -17.86
N PRO A 99 9.85 0.61 -17.91
CA PRO A 99 10.62 0.43 -19.13
C PRO A 99 9.81 -0.16 -20.30
N ILE A 100 10.36 -0.03 -21.51
CA ILE A 100 9.83 -0.67 -22.73
C ILE A 100 9.68 -2.18 -22.51
N GLU A 101 8.58 -2.76 -22.99
CA GLU A 101 8.31 -4.22 -22.92
C GLU A 101 8.34 -4.81 -21.48
N SER A 102 7.93 -4.01 -20.49
CA SER A 102 7.89 -4.46 -19.10
C SER A 102 6.78 -5.47 -18.82
N LYS A 103 7.06 -6.39 -17.88
CA LYS A 103 6.07 -7.28 -17.27
C LYS A 103 5.96 -6.97 -15.79
N LEU A 104 4.76 -6.63 -15.35
CA LEU A 104 4.46 -6.32 -13.95
C LEU A 104 3.62 -7.44 -13.34
N TYR A 105 4.02 -7.94 -12.18
CA TYR A 105 3.27 -8.94 -11.43
C TYR A 105 2.83 -8.34 -10.11
N LEU A 106 1.53 -8.29 -9.89
CA LEU A 106 0.91 -7.71 -8.71
C LEU A 106 0.20 -8.81 -7.94
N ALA A 107 0.44 -8.90 -6.64
CA ALA A 107 -0.29 -9.78 -5.74
C ALA A 107 -1.01 -8.93 -4.70
N THR A 108 -2.31 -9.17 -4.52
CA THR A 108 -3.09 -8.61 -3.41
C THR A 108 -4.04 -9.65 -2.88
N SER A 109 -4.18 -9.74 -1.57
CA SER A 109 -5.10 -10.71 -0.95
C SER A 109 -6.56 -10.38 -1.23
N TYR A 110 -6.85 -9.08 -1.35
CA TYR A 110 -8.18 -8.54 -1.57
C TYR A 110 -8.07 -7.45 -2.63
N PHE A 111 -8.71 -7.63 -3.77
CA PHE A 111 -8.66 -6.64 -4.82
C PHE A 111 -9.54 -5.43 -4.46
N ASN A 112 -8.88 -4.34 -4.06
CA ASN A 112 -9.53 -3.09 -3.66
C ASN A 112 -8.64 -1.90 -4.02
N MET A 113 -8.27 -1.83 -5.29
CA MET A 113 -7.40 -0.79 -5.81
C MET A 113 -8.12 0.57 -5.81
N THR A 114 -7.38 1.66 -5.55
CA THR A 114 -7.95 3.00 -5.66
C THR A 114 -8.19 3.35 -7.14
N LYS A 115 -9.17 4.21 -7.42
CA LYS A 115 -9.39 4.68 -8.81
C LYS A 115 -8.17 5.34 -9.43
N GLU A 116 -7.33 5.98 -8.63
CA GLU A 116 -6.07 6.54 -9.10
C GLU A 116 -5.10 5.47 -9.62
N TYR A 117 -4.89 4.39 -8.87
CA TYR A 117 -4.04 3.29 -9.34
C TYR A 117 -4.67 2.57 -10.53
N GLU A 118 -6.00 2.39 -10.55
CA GLU A 118 -6.69 1.85 -11.71
C GLU A 118 -6.45 2.73 -12.95
N ASN A 119 -6.50 4.05 -12.83
CA ASN A 119 -6.22 4.98 -13.94
C ASN A 119 -4.78 4.83 -14.43
N GLU A 120 -3.80 4.74 -13.53
CA GLU A 120 -2.41 4.55 -13.93
C GLU A 120 -2.20 3.22 -14.67
N ILE A 121 -2.77 2.13 -14.15
CA ILE A 121 -2.64 0.78 -14.71
C ILE A 121 -3.45 0.61 -16.01
N ILE A 122 -4.64 1.19 -16.12
CA ILE A 122 -5.51 0.99 -17.29
C ILE A 122 -5.20 2.03 -18.37
N ASP A 123 -5.13 3.31 -18.01
CA ASP A 123 -5.12 4.41 -18.97
C ASP A 123 -3.72 4.95 -19.27
N ASN A 124 -2.85 5.07 -18.25
CA ASN A 124 -1.57 5.79 -18.38
C ASN A 124 -0.35 4.89 -18.58
N LYS A 125 -0.44 3.58 -18.28
CA LYS A 125 0.64 2.63 -18.55
C LYS A 125 1.02 2.66 -20.02
N ARG A 126 2.26 2.25 -20.32
CA ARG A 126 2.68 2.05 -21.70
C ARG A 126 1.89 0.93 -22.37
N LYS A 127 1.64 1.06 -23.67
CA LYS A 127 0.89 0.06 -24.46
C LYS A 127 1.60 -1.29 -24.56
N ASP A 128 2.92 -1.31 -24.45
CA ASP A 128 3.76 -2.51 -24.50
C ASP A 128 4.00 -3.14 -23.10
N THR A 129 3.37 -2.63 -22.05
CA THR A 129 3.43 -3.21 -20.71
C THR A 129 2.36 -4.30 -20.53
N GLU A 130 2.78 -5.46 -20.05
CA GLU A 130 1.91 -6.54 -19.61
C GLU A 130 1.78 -6.50 -18.08
N ILE A 131 0.55 -6.57 -17.55
CA ILE A 131 0.29 -6.57 -16.11
C ILE A 131 -0.51 -7.81 -15.74
N SER A 132 0.00 -8.58 -14.79
CA SER A 132 -0.67 -9.77 -14.23
C SER A 132 -0.99 -9.55 -12.76
N LEU A 133 -2.26 -9.64 -12.41
CA LEU A 133 -2.79 -9.48 -11.05
C LEU A 133 -3.17 -10.85 -10.49
N LEU A 134 -2.73 -11.16 -9.26
CA LEU A 134 -3.12 -12.35 -8.51
C LEU A 134 -3.87 -11.96 -7.24
N THR A 135 -5.15 -12.31 -7.19
CA THR A 135 -6.08 -12.07 -6.07
C THR A 135 -6.53 -13.38 -5.41
N ALA A 136 -7.21 -13.31 -4.26
CA ALA A 136 -7.86 -14.48 -3.67
C ALA A 136 -9.17 -14.78 -4.40
N SER A 137 -9.40 -16.04 -4.79
CA SER A 137 -10.76 -16.48 -5.12
C SER A 137 -11.70 -16.26 -3.92
N PRO A 138 -13.03 -16.17 -4.13
CA PRO A 138 -13.99 -16.06 -3.04
C PRO A 138 -13.82 -17.14 -1.97
N GLN A 139 -13.49 -18.37 -2.38
CA GLN A 139 -13.28 -19.52 -1.49
C GLN A 139 -11.94 -19.46 -0.74
N ALA A 140 -10.94 -18.73 -1.26
CA ALA A 140 -9.66 -18.50 -0.60
C ALA A 140 -9.65 -17.19 0.23
N ASN A 141 -10.78 -16.51 0.34
CA ASN A 141 -10.93 -15.33 1.18
C ASN A 141 -11.13 -15.72 2.65
N GLY A 142 -10.49 -15.00 3.59
CA GLY A 142 -10.63 -15.27 5.03
C GLY A 142 -12.04 -15.11 5.60
N PHE A 143 -12.94 -14.42 4.90
CA PHE A 143 -14.35 -14.26 5.28
C PHE A 143 -15.28 -15.29 4.64
N TYR A 144 -14.76 -16.19 3.81
CA TYR A 144 -15.54 -17.24 3.16
C TYR A 144 -16.25 -18.12 4.20
N GLY A 145 -17.56 -18.28 4.07
CA GLY A 145 -18.36 -19.08 5.01
C GLY A 145 -18.54 -18.46 6.40
N SER A 146 -18.11 -17.21 6.64
CA SER A 146 -18.37 -16.52 7.91
C SER A 146 -19.87 -16.32 8.16
N ARG A 147 -20.28 -16.14 9.43
CA ARG A 147 -21.68 -15.88 9.81
C ARG A 147 -22.02 -14.40 9.67
N GLY A 148 -23.31 -14.08 9.49
CA GLY A 148 -23.77 -12.69 9.42
C GLY A 148 -23.39 -11.99 8.10
N ILE A 149 -23.15 -10.68 8.18
CA ILE A 149 -22.91 -9.79 7.01
C ILE A 149 -21.51 -9.99 6.42
N SER A 150 -20.51 -10.36 7.23
CA SER A 150 -19.13 -10.54 6.76
C SER A 150 -19.00 -11.58 5.64
N ARG A 151 -19.96 -12.50 5.51
CA ARG A 151 -19.98 -13.50 4.43
C ARG A 151 -20.07 -12.91 3.02
N PHE A 152 -20.50 -11.66 2.91
CA PHE A 152 -20.61 -10.94 1.64
C PHE A 152 -19.32 -10.20 1.26
N VAL A 153 -18.33 -10.10 2.16
CA VAL A 153 -17.04 -9.46 1.87
C VAL A 153 -16.34 -10.07 0.65
N PRO A 154 -16.26 -11.40 0.47
CA PRO A 154 -15.65 -11.99 -0.73
C PRO A 154 -16.35 -11.55 -2.02
N ILE A 155 -17.69 -11.49 -2.01
CA ILE A 155 -18.48 -11.07 -3.18
C ILE A 155 -18.20 -9.59 -3.51
N GLY A 156 -18.05 -8.74 -2.51
CA GLY A 156 -17.68 -7.34 -2.72
C GLY A 156 -16.34 -7.18 -3.45
N TYR A 157 -15.36 -8.03 -3.15
CA TYR A 157 -14.09 -8.03 -3.90
C TYR A 157 -14.26 -8.58 -5.32
N SER A 158 -15.05 -9.63 -5.52
CA SER A 158 -15.35 -10.12 -6.88
C SER A 158 -16.03 -9.06 -7.76
N GLU A 159 -16.87 -8.19 -7.18
CA GLU A 159 -17.44 -7.06 -7.92
C GLU A 159 -16.37 -6.02 -8.31
N ASN A 160 -15.45 -5.69 -7.40
CA ASN A 160 -14.31 -4.82 -7.73
C ASN A 160 -13.46 -5.41 -8.86
N GLU A 161 -13.20 -6.72 -8.82
CA GLU A 161 -12.43 -7.45 -9.84
C GLU A 161 -13.14 -7.40 -11.20
N ARG A 162 -14.45 -7.67 -11.22
CA ARG A 162 -15.29 -7.56 -12.42
C ARG A 162 -15.26 -6.15 -13.00
N GLU A 163 -15.49 -5.12 -12.18
CA GLU A 163 -15.48 -3.72 -12.65
C GLU A 163 -14.12 -3.33 -13.26
N PHE A 164 -13.03 -3.76 -12.65
CA PHE A 164 -11.69 -3.49 -13.14
C PHE A 164 -11.43 -4.18 -14.48
N ILE A 165 -11.77 -5.46 -14.61
CA ILE A 165 -11.58 -6.22 -15.85
C ILE A 165 -12.46 -5.68 -16.97
N ASP A 166 -13.75 -5.42 -16.70
CA ASP A 166 -14.67 -4.82 -17.67
C ASP A 166 -14.14 -3.48 -18.23
N ARG A 167 -13.47 -2.69 -17.38
CA ARG A 167 -12.83 -1.43 -17.79
C ARG A 167 -11.54 -1.67 -18.57
N ALA A 168 -10.71 -2.61 -18.13
CA ALA A 168 -9.47 -2.98 -18.79
C ALA A 168 -9.72 -3.50 -20.21
N GLU A 169 -10.70 -4.38 -20.41
CA GLU A 169 -11.10 -4.95 -21.70
C GLU A 169 -11.60 -3.87 -22.68
N LYS A 170 -12.34 -2.86 -22.19
CA LYS A 170 -12.79 -1.74 -23.02
C LYS A 170 -11.64 -0.83 -23.47
N LYS A 171 -10.56 -0.76 -22.70
CA LYS A 171 -9.45 0.17 -22.95
C LYS A 171 -8.27 -0.48 -23.68
N CYS A 172 -7.97 -1.72 -23.35
CA CYS A 172 -6.83 -2.46 -23.88
C CYS A 172 -7.19 -3.05 -25.25
N SER A 173 -6.25 -3.00 -26.19
CA SER A 173 -6.44 -3.58 -27.53
C SER A 173 -6.11 -5.08 -27.59
N ASN A 174 -5.52 -5.61 -26.52
CA ASN A 174 -5.08 -7.00 -26.41
C ASN A 174 -5.24 -7.49 -24.97
N ASP A 175 -5.87 -8.65 -24.80
CA ASP A 175 -6.16 -9.30 -23.52
C ASP A 175 -4.90 -9.65 -22.71
N LYS A 176 -3.71 -9.66 -23.34
CA LYS A 176 -2.43 -9.86 -22.64
C LYS A 176 -1.91 -8.62 -21.91
N GLN A 177 -2.46 -7.43 -22.18
CA GLN A 177 -1.99 -6.19 -21.55
C GLN A 177 -2.34 -6.13 -20.06
N ILE A 178 -3.52 -6.64 -19.68
CA ILE A 178 -3.96 -6.74 -18.28
C ILE A 178 -4.65 -8.09 -18.11
N GLN A 179 -4.15 -8.88 -17.18
CA GLN A 179 -4.71 -10.17 -16.81
C GLN A 179 -4.93 -10.23 -15.30
N MET A 180 -6.00 -10.90 -14.89
CA MET A 180 -6.27 -11.15 -13.47
C MET A 180 -6.52 -12.64 -13.26
N PHE A 181 -5.92 -13.15 -12.19
CA PHE A 181 -5.96 -14.54 -11.79
C PHE A 181 -6.43 -14.63 -10.35
N GLU A 182 -7.26 -15.61 -10.05
CA GLU A 182 -7.67 -15.94 -8.69
C GLU A 182 -6.88 -17.14 -8.17
N TYR A 183 -6.28 -17.01 -6.99
CA TYR A 183 -5.73 -18.14 -6.26
C TYR A 183 -6.84 -18.96 -5.65
N PHE A 184 -6.80 -20.28 -5.86
CA PHE A 184 -7.64 -21.24 -5.17
C PHE A 184 -6.83 -22.48 -4.76
N ARG A 185 -6.97 -22.85 -3.48
CA ARG A 185 -6.60 -24.16 -2.97
C ARG A 185 -7.57 -24.53 -1.87
N SER A 186 -8.14 -25.73 -1.94
CA SER A 186 -9.14 -26.20 -0.97
C SER A 186 -8.64 -26.04 0.47
N GLN A 187 -9.44 -25.39 1.31
CA GLN A 187 -9.17 -25.10 2.73
C GLN A 187 -8.03 -24.11 3.02
N TRP A 188 -7.49 -23.43 2.01
CA TRP A 188 -6.42 -22.43 2.19
C TRP A 188 -6.96 -21.02 1.95
N THR A 189 -6.52 -20.09 2.79
CA THR A 189 -6.72 -18.65 2.54
C THR A 189 -5.51 -18.05 1.83
N TYR A 190 -5.73 -17.13 0.90
CA TYR A 190 -4.67 -16.38 0.23
C TYR A 190 -4.45 -15.03 0.90
N HIS A 191 -3.21 -14.77 1.33
CA HIS A 191 -2.84 -13.50 1.98
C HIS A 191 -1.52 -12.90 1.48
N ALA A 192 -1.12 -13.23 0.25
CA ALA A 192 0.09 -12.67 -0.34
C ALA A 192 -0.15 -11.22 -0.81
N LYS A 193 0.94 -10.44 -0.79
CA LYS A 193 1.01 -9.06 -1.25
C LYS A 193 2.37 -8.85 -1.89
N GLY A 194 2.43 -8.17 -3.02
CA GLY A 194 3.69 -7.96 -3.73
C GLY A 194 3.53 -7.25 -5.06
N LEU A 195 4.67 -6.75 -5.54
CA LEU A 195 4.90 -6.03 -6.77
C LEU A 195 6.28 -6.46 -7.28
#